data_AF-A0A498GR74-F1
#
_entry.id   AF-A0A498GR74-F1
#
_cell.length_a   1.000
_cell.length_b   1.000
_cell.length_c   1.000
_cell.angle_alpha   90.00
_cell.angle_beta   90.00
_cell.angle_gamma   90.00
#
_symmetry.space_group_name_H-M   'P 1'
#
loop_
_entity.id
_entity.type
_entity.pdbx_description
1 polymer ?
#
loop_
_entity_poly.entity_id
_entity_poly.type
_entity_poly.pdbx_seq_one_letter_code
_entity_poly.pdbx_strand_id
1 'polypeptide(L)'
;MEVCNTRGSFSSYLYEIRFIILFYVIGDWASTVYALPQGMEYNPVPAMILENYGIYHLLLVKIGFIFLLFYIAPMIKASAERWALTKHIIESVGVFVTVNNLMVVWYGNSLLQVLGLI
;
A
#
# COMPACT_ATOMS: atom_id res chain seq x y z
N MET A 1 11.51 13.84 32.95
CA MET A 1 10.90 13.66 31.61
C MET A 1 11.99 13.19 30.68
N GLU A 2 12.15 11.88 30.54
CA GLU A 2 13.08 11.32 29.55
C GLU A 2 12.38 11.31 28.19
N VAL A 3 12.83 12.18 27.29
CA VAL A 3 12.41 12.17 25.89
C VAL A 3 13.06 10.93 25.27
N CYS A 4 12.30 9.84 25.19
CA CYS A 4 12.75 8.58 24.59
C CYS A 4 12.92 8.77 23.07
N ASN A 5 14.06 9.32 22.69
CA ASN A 5 14.51 9.44 21.31
C ASN A 5 14.96 8.07 20.79
N THR A 6 14.01 7.17 20.58
CA THR A 6 14.26 5.91 19.87
C THR A 6 14.12 6.16 18.37
N ARG A 7 15.15 6.80 17.78
CA ARG A 7 15.44 6.59 16.35
C ARG A 7 15.85 5.13 16.18
N GLY A 8 14.87 4.24 16.08
CA GLY A 8 15.11 2.85 15.67
C GLY A 8 15.86 2.86 14.34
N SER A 9 16.89 2.03 14.22
CA SER A 9 17.62 1.84 12.96
C SER A 9 16.62 1.59 11.82
N PHE A 10 16.91 2.12 10.63
CA PHE A 10 16.06 1.94 9.45
C PHE A 10 15.70 0.47 9.20
N SER A 11 16.63 -0.45 9.50
CA SER A 11 16.36 -1.89 9.44
C SER A 11 15.28 -2.37 10.42
N SER A 12 15.22 -1.81 11.63
CA SER A 12 14.19 -2.14 12.62
C SER A 12 12.82 -1.61 12.18
N TYR A 13 12.81 -0.41 11.59
CA TYR A 13 11.61 0.15 10.98
C TYR A 13 11.08 -0.73 9.84
N LEU A 14 11.94 -1.15 8.89
CA LEU A 14 11.54 -2.03 7.79
C LEU A 14 10.96 -3.35 8.28
N TYR A 15 11.55 -3.94 9.32
CA TYR A 15 11.02 -5.18 9.92
C TYR A 15 9.65 -4.95 10.58
N GLU A 16 9.45 -3.77 11.16
CA GLU A 16 8.20 -3.39 11.81
C GLU A 16 7.05 -3.19 10.81
N ILE A 17 7.33 -2.64 9.63
CA ILE A 17 6.34 -2.40 8.57
C ILE A 17 6.31 -3.51 7.51
N ARG A 18 6.89 -4.67 7.78
CA ARG A 18 7.04 -5.77 6.80
C ARG A 18 5.72 -6.19 6.15
N PHE A 19 4.60 -6.16 6.89
CA PHE A 19 3.29 -6.51 6.34
C PHE A 19 2.74 -5.41 5.44
N ILE A 20 3.02 -4.13 5.73
CA ILE A 20 2.75 -3.02 4.80
C ILE A 20 3.55 -3.25 3.52
N ILE A 21 4.84 -3.55 3.60
CA ILE A 21 5.66 -3.84 2.41
C ILE A 21 5.08 -5.02 1.63
N LEU A 22 4.72 -6.10 2.32
CA LEU A 22 4.23 -7.32 1.70
C LEU A 22 2.89 -7.13 1.00
N PHE A 23 1.91 -6.46 1.62
CA PHE A 23 0.57 -6.31 1.04
C PHE A 23 0.41 -5.03 0.22
N TYR A 24 0.83 -3.88 0.75
CA TYR A 24 0.63 -2.58 0.09
C TYR A 24 1.62 -2.34 -1.06
N VAL A 25 2.86 -2.86 -0.96
CA VAL A 25 3.87 -2.69 -2.01
C VAL A 25 3.90 -3.90 -2.93
N ILE A 26 4.26 -5.08 -2.43
CA ILE A 26 4.48 -6.27 -3.26
C ILE A 26 3.16 -6.85 -3.75
N GLY A 27 2.23 -7.14 -2.84
CA GLY A 27 0.94 -7.76 -3.14
C GLY A 27 0.14 -6.94 -4.14
N ASP A 28 -0.03 -5.65 -3.84
CA ASP A 28 -0.74 -4.73 -4.72
C ASP A 28 -0.06 -4.63 -6.10
N TRP A 29 1.25 -4.39 -6.14
CA TRP A 29 1.97 -4.28 -7.41
C TRP A 29 1.91 -5.56 -8.25
N ALA A 30 2.12 -6.73 -7.62
CA ALA A 30 2.01 -8.01 -8.30
C ALA A 30 0.59 -8.22 -8.83
N SER A 31 -0.43 -7.95 -8.01
CA SER A 31 -1.83 -8.08 -8.43
C SER A 31 -2.19 -7.16 -9.61
N THR A 32 -1.67 -5.93 -9.65
CA THR A 32 -1.81 -5.03 -10.79
C THR A 32 -1.09 -5.55 -12.02
N VAL A 33 0.13 -6.10 -11.89
CA VAL A 33 0.88 -6.71 -13.00
C VAL A 33 0.10 -7.87 -13.61
N TYR A 34 -0.55 -8.70 -12.78
CA TYR A 34 -1.37 -9.80 -13.26
C TYR A 34 -2.71 -9.35 -13.85
N ALA A 35 -3.24 -8.20 -13.42
CA ALA A 35 -4.49 -7.62 -13.95
C ALA A 35 -4.31 -6.86 -15.26
N LEU A 36 -3.13 -6.26 -15.50
CA LEU A 36 -2.77 -5.55 -16.73
C LEU A 36 -3.18 -6.27 -18.05
N PRO A 37 -2.88 -7.56 -18.25
CA PRO A 37 -3.26 -8.27 -19.49
C PRO A 37 -4.75 -8.65 -19.57
N GLN A 38 -5.53 -8.53 -18.49
CA GLN A 38 -6.94 -8.94 -18.43
C GLN A 38 -7.93 -7.78 -18.68
N GLY A 39 -7.44 -6.53 -18.76
CA GLY A 39 -8.25 -5.37 -19.09
C GLY A 39 -8.80 -4.62 -17.87
N MET A 40 -8.48 -3.32 -17.85
CA MET A 40 -8.98 -2.23 -17.00
C MET A 40 -8.69 -2.32 -15.49
N GLU A 41 -7.65 -1.59 -15.07
CA GLU A 41 -7.63 -0.99 -13.73
C GLU A 41 -8.80 0.01 -13.61
N TYR A 42 -9.81 -0.31 -12.81
CA TYR A 42 -10.96 0.58 -12.57
C TYR A 42 -10.65 1.77 -11.64
N ASN A 43 -9.41 1.90 -11.17
CA ASN A 43 -9.02 2.93 -10.22
C ASN A 43 -8.36 4.11 -10.98
N PRO A 44 -8.96 5.32 -11.03
CA PRO A 44 -8.57 6.37 -11.97
C PRO A 44 -7.14 6.91 -11.75
N VAL A 45 -6.64 6.87 -10.50
CA VAL A 45 -5.29 7.37 -10.18
C VAL A 45 -4.20 6.36 -10.59
N PRO A 46 -4.28 5.07 -10.21
CA PRO A 46 -3.37 4.05 -10.72
C PRO A 46 -3.41 3.90 -12.24
N ALA A 47 -4.61 3.88 -12.83
CA ALA A 47 -4.80 3.69 -14.27
C ALA A 47 -4.13 4.83 -15.08
N MET A 48 -4.27 6.07 -14.63
CA MET A 48 -3.63 7.22 -15.28
C MET A 48 -2.10 7.14 -15.23
N ILE A 49 -1.52 6.69 -14.11
CA ILE A 49 -0.08 6.52 -13.98
C ILE A 49 0.40 5.31 -14.80
N LEU A 50 -0.37 4.23 -14.83
CA LEU A 50 -0.08 3.02 -15.59
C LEU A 50 -0.06 3.29 -17.11
N GLU A 51 -1.06 4.02 -17.60
CA GLU A 51 -1.21 4.36 -19.02
C GLU A 51 -0.12 5.33 -19.51
N ASN A 52 0.28 6.30 -18.68
CA ASN A 52 1.23 7.35 -19.08
C ASN A 52 2.69 7.06 -18.73
N TYR A 53 2.95 6.32 -17.64
CA TYR A 53 4.30 6.11 -17.09
C TYR A 53 4.65 4.63 -16.87
N GLY A 54 3.66 3.73 -16.97
CA GLY A 54 3.88 2.30 -16.80
C GLY A 54 4.06 1.85 -15.34
N ILE A 55 4.12 0.53 -15.18
CA ILE A 55 4.02 -0.15 -13.88
C ILE A 55 5.19 0.15 -12.92
N TYR A 56 6.37 0.48 -13.44
CA TYR A 56 7.55 0.80 -12.63
C TYR A 56 7.42 2.14 -11.88
N HIS A 57 6.68 3.10 -12.44
CA HIS A 57 6.43 4.38 -11.78
C HIS A 57 5.42 4.24 -10.63
N LEU A 58 4.43 3.35 -10.75
CA LEU A 58 3.55 2.99 -9.63
C LEU A 58 4.32 2.39 -8.45
N LEU A 59 5.31 1.54 -8.74
CA LEU A 59 6.20 0.98 -7.72
C LEU A 59 7.04 2.08 -7.04
N LEU A 60 7.55 3.06 -7.80
CA LEU A 60 8.27 4.21 -7.24
C LEU A 60 7.41 5.05 -6.30
N VAL A 61 6.14 5.31 -6.63
CA VAL A 61 5.21 6.03 -5.74
C VAL A 61 5.03 5.29 -4.42
N LYS A 62 4.89 3.96 -4.47
CA LYS A 62 4.76 3.11 -3.28
C LYS A 62 6.03 3.11 -2.43
N ILE A 63 7.20 3.04 -3.05
CA ILE A 63 8.48 3.17 -2.35
C ILE A 63 8.59 4.56 -1.69
N GLY A 64 8.23 5.63 -2.41
CA GLY A 64 8.18 6.99 -1.87
C GLY A 64 7.26 7.11 -0.66
N PHE A 65 6.11 6.45 -0.68
CA PHE A 65 5.18 6.38 0.46
C PHE A 65 5.82 5.71 1.69
N ILE A 66 6.62 4.65 1.51
CA ILE A 66 7.36 4.02 2.63
C ILE A 66 8.39 4.99 3.23
N PHE A 67 9.11 5.75 2.40
CA PHE A 67 10.04 6.78 2.89
C PHE A 67 9.32 7.92 3.61
N LEU A 68 8.17 8.35 3.10
CA LEU A 68 7.33 9.35 3.76
C LEU A 68 6.84 8.83 5.12
N LEU A 69 6.37 7.59 5.18
CA LEU A 69 5.99 6.91 6.42
C LEU A 69 7.16 6.85 7.41
N PHE A 70 8.38 6.57 6.96
CA PHE A 70 9.57 6.60 7.81
C PHE A 70 9.84 8.00 8.37
N TYR A 71 9.66 9.04 7.54
CA TYR A 71 9.86 10.43 7.95
C TYR A 71 8.83 10.89 9.00
N ILE A 72 7.55 10.49 8.86
CA ILE A 72 6.47 10.85 9.80
C ILE A 72 6.36 9.89 11.00
N ALA A 73 6.91 8.68 10.91
CA ALA A 73 6.91 7.69 11.98
C ALA A 73 7.31 8.26 13.36
N PRO A 74 8.37 9.07 13.52
CA PRO A 74 8.71 9.65 14.83
C PRO A 74 7.62 10.57 15.40
N MET A 75 6.86 11.29 14.56
CA MET A 75 5.73 12.11 15.03
C MET A 75 4.54 11.24 15.48
N ILE A 76 4.26 10.15 14.76
CA ILE A 76 3.12 9.27 15.06
C ILE A 76 3.44 8.35 16.26
N LYS A 77 4.69 7.89 16.36
CA LYS A 77 5.20 7.08 17.48
C LYS A 77 5.21 7.79 18.83
N ALA A 78 4.89 9.10 18.88
CA ALA A 78 4.57 9.80 20.12
C ALA A 78 3.43 9.12 20.91
N SER A 79 2.57 8.34 20.25
CA SER A 79 1.62 7.42 20.88
C SER A 79 1.74 6.03 20.27
N ALA A 80 2.08 5.03 21.09
CA ALA A 80 2.21 3.65 20.65
C ALA A 80 0.90 3.10 20.05
N GLU A 81 -0.26 3.49 20.62
CA GLU A 81 -1.58 3.13 20.11
C GLU A 81 -1.83 3.72 18.73
N ARG A 82 -1.54 5.02 18.52
CA ARG A 82 -1.71 5.68 17.22
C ARG A 82 -0.86 5.02 16.16
N TRP A 83 0.39 4.68 16.49
CA TRP A 83 1.28 4.00 15.55
C TRP A 83 0.80 2.59 15.20
N ALA A 84 0.33 1.80 16.17
CA ALA A 84 -0.25 0.48 15.93
C ALA A 84 -1.50 0.57 15.03
N LEU A 85 -2.39 1.53 15.31
CA LEU A 85 -3.60 1.77 14.52
C LEU A 85 -3.26 2.19 13.09
N THR A 86 -2.32 3.13 12.90
CA THR A 86 -1.86 3.54 11.57
C THR A 86 -1.32 2.36 10.77
N LYS A 87 -0.50 1.48 11.39
CA LYS A 87 0.02 0.29 10.73
C LYS A 87 -1.13 -0.63 10.28
N HIS A 88 -2.06 -0.95 11.16
CA HIS A 88 -3.18 -1.84 10.83
C HIS A 88 -4.11 -1.26 9.76
N ILE A 89 -4.34 0.06 9.75
CA ILE A 89 -5.11 0.70 8.68
C ILE A 89 -4.38 0.52 7.34
N ILE A 90 -3.08 0.82 7.27
CA ILE A 90 -2.32 0.74 6.02
C ILE A 90 -2.22 -0.71 5.55
N GLU A 91 -1.98 -1.66 6.46
CA GLU A 91 -1.99 -3.10 6.17
C GLU A 91 -3.35 -3.53 5.60
N SER A 92 -4.45 -3.15 6.25
CA SER A 92 -5.80 -3.49 5.81
C SER A 92 -6.14 -2.88 4.46
N VAL A 93 -5.74 -1.63 4.21
CA VAL A 93 -5.88 -0.99 2.89
C VAL A 93 -5.06 -1.74 1.85
N GLY A 94 -3.81 -2.09 2.14
CA GLY A 94 -2.97 -2.88 1.22
C GLY A 94 -3.57 -4.24 0.87
N VAL A 95 -4.10 -4.95 1.86
CA VAL A 95 -4.81 -6.22 1.65
C VAL A 95 -6.07 -5.98 0.81
N PHE A 96 -6.87 -4.96 1.12
CA PHE A 96 -8.10 -4.65 0.40
C PHE A 96 -7.84 -4.38 -1.09
N VAL A 97 -6.84 -3.55 -1.41
CA VAL A 97 -6.51 -3.25 -2.81
C VAL A 97 -5.94 -4.49 -3.52
N THR A 98 -5.07 -5.26 -2.85
CA THR A 98 -4.55 -6.52 -3.42
C THR A 98 -5.67 -7.50 -3.74
N VAL A 99 -6.62 -7.71 -2.82
CA VAL A 99 -7.76 -8.61 -3.04
C VAL A 99 -8.68 -8.07 -4.12
N ASN A 100 -8.91 -6.75 -4.17
CA ASN A 100 -9.70 -6.12 -5.23
C ASN A 100 -9.08 -6.37 -6.60
N ASN A 101 -7.78 -6.16 -6.75
CA ASN A 101 -7.08 -6.40 -8.01
C ASN A 101 -7.08 -7.89 -8.38
N LEU A 102 -6.90 -8.79 -7.40
CA LEU A 102 -6.94 -10.24 -7.61
C LEU A 102 -8.34 -10.72 -8.04
N MET A 103 -9.41 -10.14 -7.47
CA MET A 103 -10.79 -10.39 -7.86
C MET A 103 -11.06 -10.01 -9.33
N VAL A 104 -10.49 -8.90 -9.79
CA VAL A 104 -10.56 -8.52 -11.21
C VAL A 104 -9.89 -9.59 -12.08
N VAL A 105 -8.72 -10.10 -11.67
CA VAL A 105 -8.02 -11.17 -12.41
C VAL A 105 -8.84 -12.45 -12.50
N TRP A 106 -9.45 -12.88 -11.39
CA TRP A 106 -10.14 -14.18 -11.34
C TRP A 106 -11.59 -14.16 -11.85
N TYR A 107 -12.31 -13.06 -11.62
CA TYR A 107 -13.75 -12.98 -11.91
C TYR A 107 -14.09 -11.94 -12.98
N GLY A 108 -13.12 -11.15 -13.47
CA GLY A 108 -13.36 -10.06 -14.41
C GLY A 108 -14.14 -8.87 -13.82
N ASN A 109 -14.48 -8.91 -12.52
CA ASN A 109 -15.25 -7.89 -11.82
C ASN A 109 -14.46 -7.36 -10.62
N SER A 110 -14.48 -6.04 -10.41
CA SER A 110 -13.84 -5.42 -9.23
C SER A 110 -14.70 -5.59 -7.97
N LEU A 111 -14.10 -5.70 -6.77
CA LEU A 111 -14.83 -5.64 -5.49
C LEU A 111 -15.70 -4.38 -5.38
N LEU A 112 -15.19 -3.26 -5.91
CA LEU A 112 -15.93 -1.99 -5.96
C LEU A 112 -17.18 -2.06 -6.85
N GLN A 113 -17.15 -2.88 -7.90
CA GLN A 113 -18.27 -3.10 -8.82
C GLN A 113 -19.29 -4.08 -8.19
N VAL A 114 -18.80 -5.12 -7.50
CA VAL A 114 -19.65 -6.05 -6.73
C VAL A 114 -20.32 -5.36 -5.53
N LEU A 115 -19.65 -4.37 -4.93
CA LEU A 115 -20.20 -3.52 -3.86
C LEU A 115 -21.07 -2.37 -4.40
N GLY A 116 -21.25 -2.23 -5.72
CA GLY A 116 -22.13 -1.23 -6.33
C GLY A 116 -21.68 0.22 -6.17
N LEU A 117 -20.37 0.45 -5.96
CA LEU A 117 -19.79 1.78 -5.81
C LEU A 117 -19.49 2.47 -7.15
N ILE A 118 -19.62 1.73 -8.27
CA ILE A 118 -19.65 2.19 -9.67
C ILE A 118 -20.59 1.25 -10.45
#